data_AF-A0A222EP44-F1
#
_entry.id   AF-A0A222EP44-F1
#
_cell.length_a   1.000
_cell.length_b   1.000
_cell.length_c   1.000
_cell.angle_alpha   90.00
_cell.angle_beta   90.00
_cell.angle_gamma   90.00
#
_symmetry.space_group_name_H-M   'P 1'
#
loop_
_entity.id
_entity.type
_entity.pdbx_description
1 polymer ?
#
loop_
_entity_poly.entity_id
_entity_poly.type
_entity_poly.pdbx_seq_one_letter_code
_entity_poly.pdbx_strand_id
1 'polypeptide(L)'
;MKKILVLLSSISIFSTTSSFVVSCGDESTTEKIALGTIITELNLGELAKDSSNTSVNRPSKETIYNKLAELHNEKWSEKNISFKLEDFEIPEKEWNDKNASITALESSNYKGKVLVSYSTK
;
A
#
# COMPACT_ATOMS: atom_id res chain seq x y z
N MET A 1 -44.49 -26.45 -42.02
CA MET A 1 -43.62 -26.93 -40.92
C MET A 1 -42.58 -25.86 -40.61
N LYS A 2 -42.63 -25.25 -39.43
CA LYS A 2 -41.58 -24.35 -38.89
C LYS A 2 -41.39 -24.73 -37.43
N LYS A 3 -40.18 -25.11 -37.04
CA LYS A 3 -39.80 -25.50 -35.68
C LYS A 3 -39.42 -24.22 -34.92
N ILE A 4 -40.06 -23.96 -33.77
CA ILE A 4 -39.64 -22.90 -32.83
C ILE A 4 -39.04 -23.61 -31.62
N LEU A 5 -37.76 -23.34 -31.40
CA LEU A 5 -36.97 -23.86 -30.30
C LEU A 5 -37.20 -22.96 -29.08
N VAL A 6 -37.67 -23.54 -27.97
CA VAL A 6 -37.85 -22.87 -26.68
C VAL A 6 -36.52 -22.90 -25.93
N LEU A 7 -35.98 -21.72 -25.57
CA LEU A 7 -34.91 -21.60 -24.59
C LEU A 7 -35.51 -21.15 -23.25
N LEU A 8 -35.60 -22.07 -22.29
CA LEU A 8 -35.78 -21.73 -20.88
C LEU A 8 -34.41 -21.33 -20.32
N SER A 9 -34.22 -20.04 -20.05
CA SER A 9 -33.15 -19.58 -19.15
C SER A 9 -33.78 -19.18 -17.82
N SER A 10 -33.45 -19.95 -16.80
CA SER A 10 -33.91 -19.84 -15.42
C SER A 10 -33.70 -18.43 -14.85
N ILE A 11 -34.80 -17.75 -14.56
CA ILE A 11 -34.84 -16.52 -13.76
C ILE A 11 -34.87 -16.95 -12.29
N SER A 12 -33.82 -16.63 -11.54
CA SER A 12 -33.83 -16.72 -10.08
C SER A 12 -33.92 -15.30 -9.52
N ILE A 13 -35.14 -14.94 -9.09
CA ILE A 13 -35.44 -13.71 -8.35
C ILE A 13 -35.18 -13.99 -6.87
N PHE A 14 -34.27 -13.22 -6.26
CA PHE A 14 -34.29 -12.98 -4.83
C PHE A 14 -34.37 -11.46 -4.59
N SER A 15 -35.56 -11.00 -4.19
CA SER A 15 -35.82 -9.70 -3.55
C SER A 15 -35.37 -9.80 -2.08
N THR A 16 -34.90 -8.81 -1.32
CA THR A 16 -35.21 -7.40 -1.05
C THR A 16 -34.10 -6.96 -0.06
N THR A 17 -33.69 -5.70 0.13
CA THR A 17 -34.43 -4.50 0.51
C THR A 17 -33.61 -3.27 0.12
N SER A 18 -34.29 -2.25 -0.41
CA SER A 18 -33.70 -0.93 -0.63
C SER A 18 -33.37 -0.27 0.72
N SER A 19 -32.19 0.31 0.83
CA SER A 19 -31.89 1.38 1.76
C SER A 19 -31.15 2.45 0.99
N PHE A 20 -31.84 3.54 0.68
CA PHE A 20 -31.21 4.76 0.21
C PHE A 20 -30.70 5.47 1.47
N VAL A 21 -29.41 5.75 1.53
CA VAL A 21 -28.87 6.77 2.43
C VAL A 21 -28.48 7.93 1.53
N VAL A 22 -29.33 8.96 1.52
CA VAL A 22 -28.91 10.30 1.14
C VAL A 22 -28.18 10.85 2.37
N SER A 23 -26.87 11.08 2.26
CA SER A 23 -26.17 11.96 3.18
C SER A 23 -25.50 13.05 2.35
N CYS A 24 -26.09 14.25 2.44
CA CYS A 24 -25.46 15.50 2.06
C CYS A 24 -24.16 15.69 2.86
N GLY A 25 -23.16 16.22 2.18
CA GLY A 25 -21.85 16.51 2.74
C GLY A 25 -20.78 15.94 1.82
N ASP A 26 -20.47 16.66 0.74
CA ASP A 26 -19.13 16.61 0.18
C ASP A 26 -18.18 17.10 1.28
N GLU A 27 -17.85 16.23 2.24
CA GLU A 27 -16.53 16.33 2.84
C GLU A 27 -15.58 16.17 1.66
N SER A 28 -14.91 17.27 1.34
CA SER A 28 -13.68 17.28 0.55
C SER A 28 -12.75 16.21 1.14
N THR A 29 -12.92 14.98 0.68
CA THR A 29 -12.05 13.87 0.98
C THR A 29 -10.79 14.20 0.21
N THR A 30 -9.83 14.83 0.90
CA THR A 30 -8.48 15.02 0.39
C THR A 30 -8.05 13.69 -0.18
N GLU A 31 -7.96 13.59 -1.51
CA GLU A 31 -7.72 12.32 -2.18
C GLU A 31 -6.39 11.77 -1.67
N LYS A 32 -6.44 10.74 -0.81
CA LYS A 32 -5.23 10.13 -0.27
C LYS A 32 -4.35 9.66 -1.41
N ILE A 33 -3.10 10.09 -1.40
CA ILE A 33 -2.10 9.75 -2.42
C ILE A 33 -1.80 8.26 -2.27
N ALA A 34 -1.99 7.48 -3.33
CA ALA A 34 -1.58 6.09 -3.29
C ALA A 34 -0.04 6.03 -3.18
N LEU A 35 0.48 5.33 -2.17
CA LEU A 35 1.86 4.82 -2.22
C LEU A 35 2.07 4.00 -3.50
N GLY A 36 0.98 3.43 -4.02
CA GLY A 36 0.95 2.41 -5.04
C GLY A 36 0.38 2.75 -6.42
N THR A 37 0.51 3.97 -6.93
CA THR A 37 0.77 4.14 -8.39
C THR A 37 2.26 3.98 -8.71
N ILE A 38 3.09 3.76 -7.67
CA ILE A 38 4.54 3.59 -7.65
C ILE A 38 4.91 2.19 -7.07
N ILE A 39 4.00 1.19 -7.12
CA ILE A 39 4.35 -0.20 -6.76
C ILE A 39 5.28 -0.78 -7.83
N THR A 40 6.53 -0.36 -7.75
CA THR A 40 7.69 -1.04 -8.29
C THR A 40 8.37 -1.55 -7.04
N GLU A 41 8.67 -2.84 -6.99
CA GLU A 41 9.59 -3.38 -6.00
C GLU A 41 10.80 -2.45 -5.87
N LEU A 42 11.01 -1.88 -4.69
CA LEU A 42 12.08 -0.90 -4.48
C LEU A 42 13.29 -1.63 -3.91
N ASN A 43 14.32 -1.77 -4.74
CA ASN A 43 15.59 -2.31 -4.30
C ASN A 43 16.39 -1.20 -3.60
N LEU A 44 16.55 -1.32 -2.28
CA LEU A 44 17.30 -0.39 -1.45
C LEU A 44 18.81 -0.69 -1.43
N GLY A 45 19.22 -1.83 -2.02
CA GLY A 45 20.59 -2.29 -2.03
C GLY A 45 21.04 -2.84 -0.67
N GLU A 46 22.29 -2.56 -0.34
CA GLU A 46 22.92 -3.04 0.90
C GLU A 46 22.64 -2.08 2.07
N LEU A 47 22.06 -2.60 3.15
CA LEU A 47 21.68 -1.86 4.35
C LEU A 47 22.41 -2.40 5.58
N ALA A 48 22.76 -1.50 6.49
CA ALA A 48 23.28 -1.86 7.80
C ALA A 48 22.21 -2.57 8.63
N LYS A 49 22.62 -3.60 9.38
CA LYS A 49 21.76 -4.28 10.35
C LYS A 49 21.37 -3.33 11.48
N ASP A 50 20.23 -3.60 12.09
CA ASP A 50 19.79 -2.88 13.28
C ASP A 50 20.77 -3.09 14.44
N SER A 51 21.54 -2.06 14.78
CA SER A 51 22.51 -2.10 15.87
C SER A 51 21.86 -2.20 17.25
N SER A 52 20.56 -1.87 17.36
CA SER A 52 19.81 -1.92 18.62
C SER A 52 19.23 -3.30 18.92
N ASN A 53 19.15 -4.18 17.91
CA ASN A 53 18.57 -5.50 18.04
C ASN A 53 19.42 -6.56 17.31
N THR A 54 20.40 -7.11 18.03
CA THR A 54 21.32 -8.13 17.49
C THR A 54 20.66 -9.50 17.29
N SER A 55 19.42 -9.68 17.73
CA SER A 55 18.68 -10.94 17.60
C SER A 55 18.01 -11.12 16.23
N VAL A 56 17.98 -10.06 15.41
CA VAL A 56 17.38 -10.08 14.08
C VAL A 56 18.42 -9.72 13.02
N ASN A 57 18.40 -10.42 11.88
CA ASN A 57 19.29 -10.13 10.75
C ASN A 57 18.59 -9.23 9.72
N ARG A 58 18.16 -8.04 10.14
CA ARG A 58 17.41 -7.07 9.31
C ARG A 58 17.82 -5.63 9.66
N PRO A 59 17.69 -4.66 8.75
CA PRO A 59 17.93 -3.24 9.05
C PRO A 59 16.85 -2.69 10.00
N SER A 60 17.04 -1.48 10.55
CA SER A 60 16.00 -0.79 11.33
C SER A 60 14.98 -0.08 10.42
N LYS A 61 13.83 0.33 10.99
CA LYS A 61 12.80 1.10 10.26
C LYS A 61 13.36 2.41 9.72
N GLU A 62 14.16 3.09 10.55
CA GLU A 62 14.83 4.35 10.21
C GLU A 62 15.83 4.15 9.06
N THR A 63 16.60 3.06 9.08
CA THR A 63 17.53 2.73 7.98
C THR A 63 16.79 2.53 6.65
N ILE A 64 15.70 1.77 6.65
CA ILE A 64 14.85 1.57 5.45
C ILE A 64 14.31 2.91 4.95
N TYR A 65 13.76 3.72 5.84
CA TYR A 65 13.19 5.02 5.50
C TYR A 65 14.21 5.99 4.92
N ASN A 66 15.35 6.14 5.58
CA ASN A 66 16.39 7.07 5.14
C ASN A 66 16.89 6.69 3.75
N LYS A 67 17.03 5.38 3.47
CA LYS A 67 17.43 4.93 2.13
C LYS A 67 16.35 5.16 1.08
N LEU A 68 15.09 4.90 1.43
CA LEU A 68 13.96 5.16 0.55
C LEU A 68 13.88 6.65 0.19
N ALA A 69 14.01 7.53 1.19
CA ALA A 69 14.04 8.97 1.01
C ALA A 69 15.22 9.39 0.12
N GLU A 70 16.44 8.88 0.37
CA GLU A 70 17.62 9.16 -0.46
C GLU A 70 17.37 8.80 -1.94
N LEU A 71 16.85 7.60 -2.22
CA LEU A 71 16.67 7.09 -3.59
C LEU A 71 15.55 7.79 -4.36
N HIS A 72 14.55 8.33 -3.66
CA HIS A 72 13.36 8.91 -4.28
C HIS A 72 13.18 10.41 -4.03
N ASN A 73 14.11 11.06 -3.32
CA ASN A 73 14.01 12.47 -2.93
C ASN A 73 13.67 13.39 -4.12
N GLU A 74 14.40 13.24 -5.24
CA GLU A 74 14.20 14.07 -6.43
C GLU A 74 12.81 13.86 -7.03
N LYS A 75 12.43 12.62 -7.32
CA LYS A 75 11.12 12.26 -7.88
C LYS A 75 9.95 12.66 -6.97
N TRP A 76 10.15 12.61 -5.66
CA TRP A 76 9.15 13.03 -4.68
C TRP A 76 9.05 14.54 -4.59
N SER A 77 10.18 15.24 -4.60
CA SER A 77 10.25 16.70 -4.62
C SER A 77 9.53 17.27 -5.85
N GLU A 78 9.81 16.74 -7.05
CA GLU A 78 9.13 17.12 -8.29
C GLU A 78 7.61 16.96 -8.24
N LYS A 79 7.14 15.94 -7.50
CA LYS A 79 5.72 15.63 -7.33
C LYS A 79 5.09 16.25 -6.08
N ASN A 80 5.84 17.08 -5.34
CA ASN A 80 5.42 17.63 -4.04
C ASN A 80 4.96 16.55 -3.04
N ILE A 81 5.58 15.37 -3.09
CA ILE A 81 5.35 14.26 -2.16
C ILE A 81 6.26 14.49 -0.95
N SER A 82 5.67 14.66 0.23
CA SER A 82 6.39 14.81 1.51
C SER A 82 6.13 13.60 2.38
N PHE A 83 7.01 12.61 2.30
CA PHE A 83 6.87 11.32 2.99
C PHE A 83 7.62 11.37 4.32
N LYS A 84 6.97 11.13 5.46
CA LYS A 84 7.58 11.14 6.80
C LYS A 84 7.60 9.77 7.44
N LEU A 85 8.55 9.53 8.36
CA LEU A 85 8.67 8.26 9.10
C LEU A 85 7.38 7.86 9.84
N GLU A 86 6.62 8.86 10.31
CA GLU A 86 5.35 8.66 11.00
C GLU A 86 4.19 8.31 10.06
N ASP A 87 4.33 8.50 8.75
CA ASP A 87 3.25 8.22 7.79
C ASP A 87 3.10 6.72 7.49
N PHE A 88 4.03 5.89 7.95
CA PHE A 88 4.06 4.47 7.61
C PHE A 88 4.51 3.59 8.77
N GLU A 89 4.19 2.32 8.62
CA GLU A 89 4.60 1.25 9.50
C GLU A 89 5.17 0.08 8.70
N ILE A 90 5.98 -0.73 9.38
CA ILE A 90 6.44 -2.02 8.87
C ILE A 90 6.00 -3.05 9.91
N PRO A 91 4.88 -3.76 9.69
CA PRO A 91 4.43 -4.78 10.64
C PRO A 91 5.51 -5.85 10.81
N GLU A 92 5.74 -6.31 12.05
CA GLU A 92 6.76 -7.32 12.38
C GLU A 92 6.72 -8.55 11.45
N LYS A 93 5.52 -9.04 11.13
CA LYS A 93 5.29 -10.20 10.24
C LYS A 93 5.68 -9.98 8.78
N GLU A 94 5.79 -8.73 8.36
CA GLU A 94 6.12 -8.30 7.00
C GLU A 94 7.60 -7.97 6.86
N TRP A 95 8.38 -8.18 7.92
CA TRP A 95 9.77 -7.72 8.04
C TRP A 95 10.72 -8.90 8.16
N ASN A 96 11.42 -9.20 7.07
CA ASN A 96 12.35 -10.31 6.96
C ASN A 96 13.79 -9.82 6.80
N ASP A 97 14.70 -10.76 6.54
CA ASP A 97 16.13 -10.51 6.33
C ASP A 97 16.48 -9.91 4.96
N LYS A 98 15.56 -10.04 3.98
CA LYS A 98 15.76 -9.65 2.58
C LYS A 98 14.75 -8.64 2.05
N ASN A 99 13.64 -8.46 2.74
CA ASN A 99 12.60 -7.54 2.33
C ASN A 99 11.77 -7.08 3.52
N ALA A 100 11.10 -5.95 3.33
CA ALA A 100 10.08 -5.47 4.22
C ALA A 100 8.90 -4.96 3.40
N SER A 101 7.70 -5.07 3.94
CA SER A 101 6.58 -4.31 3.39
C SER A 101 6.25 -3.09 4.23
N ILE A 102 6.26 -1.94 3.58
CA ILE A 102 5.89 -0.65 4.16
C ILE A 102 4.40 -0.42 3.90
N THR A 103 3.63 -0.14 4.95
CA THR A 103 2.19 0.14 4.88
C THR A 103 1.96 1.60 5.30
N ALA A 104 1.16 2.35 4.53
CA ALA A 104 0.73 3.68 4.94
C ALA A 104 -0.20 3.60 6.15
N LEU A 105 0.00 4.45 7.15
CA LEU A 105 -0.93 4.58 8.26
C LEU A 105 -2.23 5.25 7.79
N GLU A 106 -3.34 4.87 8.41
CA GLU A 106 -4.65 5.46 8.12
C GLU A 106 -4.70 6.97 8.41
N SER A 107 -3.92 7.44 9.38
CA SER A 107 -3.79 8.86 9.73
C SER A 107 -2.94 9.66 8.75
N SER A 108 -2.22 9.00 7.83
CA SER A 108 -1.37 9.66 6.85
C SER A 108 -2.18 10.17 5.64
N ASN A 109 -1.56 11.03 4.85
CA ASN A 109 -2.08 11.45 3.55
C ASN A 109 -1.91 10.37 2.47
N TYR A 110 -1.38 9.19 2.83
CA TYR A 110 -1.03 8.12 1.92
C TYR A 110 -1.96 6.91 2.08
N LYS A 111 -2.04 6.07 1.04
CA LYS A 111 -2.74 4.77 1.09
C LYS A 111 -1.96 3.67 0.38
N GLY A 112 -2.02 2.45 0.89
CA GLY A 112 -1.48 1.25 0.23
C GLY A 112 -0.25 0.66 0.93
N LYS A 113 0.42 -0.25 0.21
CA LYS A 113 1.55 -1.05 0.68
C LYS A 113 2.62 -1.14 -0.41
N VAL A 114 3.89 -1.09 -0.02
CA VAL A 114 5.05 -1.16 -0.92
C VAL A 114 6.01 -2.24 -0.43
N LEU A 115 6.47 -3.10 -1.33
CA LEU A 115 7.54 -4.07 -1.05
C LEU A 115 8.89 -3.42 -1.29
N VAL A 116 9.74 -3.41 -0.27
CA VAL A 116 11.14 -3.00 -0.37
C VAL A 116 12.04 -4.22 -0.21
N SER A 117 13.02 -4.35 -1.11
CA SER A 117 13.99 -5.44 -1.13
C SER A 117 15.37 -4.89 -0.76
N TYR A 118 16.16 -5.65 0.00
CA TYR A 118 17.50 -5.24 0.46
C TYR A 118 18.39 -6.45 0.79
N SER A 119 19.69 -6.21 0.93
CA SER A 119 20.64 -7.14 1.54
C SER A 119 21.21 -6.55 2.82
N THR A 120 21.41 -7.36 3.86
CA THR A 120 22.03 -6.92 5.10
C THR A 120 23.55 -7.11 5.09
N LYS A 121 24.28 -6.06 5.49
CA LYS A 121 25.73 -6.08 5.69
C LYS A 121 26.10 -6.51 7.10
#